data_AF-A0A6G8U986-F1
#
_entry.id   AF-A0A6G8U986-F1
#
_cell.length_a   1.000
_cell.length_b   1.000
_cell.length_c   1.000
_cell.angle_alpha   90.00
_cell.angle_beta   90.00
_cell.angle_gamma   90.00
#
_symmetry.space_group_name_H-M   'P 1'
#
loop_
_entity.id
_entity.type
_entity.pdbx_description
1 polymer ?
#
loop_
_entity_poly.entity_id
_entity_poly.type
_entity_poly.pdbx_seq_one_letter_code
_entity_poly.pdbx_strand_id
1 'polypeptide(L)'
;MRRLASSPVGFYFRIPTHYRKLGCEMANEPLGTSYEVACGEDGKGGRAATLNALFDEWNDRRKGEPIELGEIARYGTIDWLFRQYKTEKAYTEKVSLRSRPDYERIMQMICDTVGKSGRRVGARQIRELTPRAADKIYDRIINGPNGVRLRQGEKVVGLCRKVWRIMRPPASRPVR
;
A
#
# COMPACT_ATOMS: atom_id res chain seq x y z
N MET A 1 -6.93 21.85 1.95
CA MET A 1 -5.73 22.70 1.85
C MET A 1 -5.52 23.41 3.18
N ARG A 2 -4.31 23.39 3.77
CA ARG A 2 -4.01 24.16 4.99
C ARG A 2 -2.65 24.84 4.82
N ARG A 3 -2.55 26.12 5.19
CA ARG A 3 -1.25 26.83 5.23
C ARG A 3 -0.46 26.32 6.42
N LEU A 4 0.80 25.93 6.18
CA LEU A 4 1.77 25.62 7.22
C LEU A 4 2.38 26.91 7.78
N ALA A 5 2.89 26.86 9.02
CA ALA A 5 3.44 28.02 9.73
C ALA A 5 4.68 28.63 9.04
N SER A 6 5.40 27.84 8.24
CA SER A 6 6.42 28.30 7.30
C SER A 6 6.01 27.80 5.91
N SER A 7 5.67 28.71 4.99
CA SER A 7 5.13 28.41 3.66
C SER A 7 5.92 27.28 2.97
N PRO A 8 5.30 26.11 2.76
CA PRO A 8 4.39 25.89 1.63
C PRO A 8 3.00 25.37 2.05
N VAL A 9 2.09 25.29 1.08
CA VAL A 9 0.76 24.69 1.24
C VAL A 9 0.89 23.19 1.53
N GLY A 10 0.27 22.73 2.63
CA GLY A 10 0.13 21.31 2.92
C GLY A 10 -1.23 20.77 2.46
N PHE A 11 -1.20 19.64 1.75
CA PHE A 11 -2.39 18.87 1.41
C PHE A 11 -2.63 17.83 2.51
N TYR A 12 -3.89 17.69 2.90
CA TYR A 12 -4.31 16.82 3.99
C TYR A 12 -5.60 16.13 3.60
N PHE A 13 -5.63 14.83 3.86
CA PHE A 13 -6.86 14.06 3.89
C PHE A 13 -7.48 14.17 5.28
N ARG A 14 -8.76 14.54 5.32
CA ARG A 14 -9.48 14.76 6.58
C ARG A 14 -10.87 14.13 6.50
N ILE A 15 -11.14 13.25 7.45
CA ILE A 15 -12.48 12.73 7.68
C ILE A 15 -13.32 13.79 8.41
N PRO A 16 -14.48 14.19 7.86
CA PRO A 16 -15.39 15.09 8.56
C PRO A 16 -15.83 14.54 9.93
N THR A 17 -16.04 15.44 10.90
CA THR A 17 -16.43 15.07 12.28
C THR A 17 -17.74 14.30 12.34
N HIS A 18 -18.65 14.53 11.39
CA HIS A 18 -19.87 13.75 11.22
C HIS A 18 -19.57 12.26 11.07
N TYR A 19 -18.71 11.88 10.12
CA TYR A 19 -18.38 10.47 9.85
C TYR A 19 -17.53 9.82 10.96
N ARG A 20 -16.73 10.61 11.69
CA ARG A 20 -16.06 10.14 12.91
C ARG A 20 -17.05 9.67 13.98
N LYS A 21 -18.12 10.44 14.22
CA LYS A 21 -19.18 10.07 15.18
C LYS A 21 -19.93 8.80 14.77
N LEU A 22 -19.90 8.46 13.49
CA LEU A 22 -20.56 7.30 12.90
C LEU A 22 -19.65 6.05 12.88
N GLY A 23 -18.50 6.11 13.56
CA GLY A 23 -17.57 4.98 13.69
C GLY A 23 -16.52 4.89 12.59
N CYS A 24 -16.28 5.95 11.81
CA CYS A 24 -15.16 5.97 10.86
C CYS A 24 -13.83 6.07 11.62
N GLU A 25 -13.08 4.97 11.65
CA GLU A 25 -11.75 4.89 12.29
C GLU A 25 -10.62 5.39 11.38
N MET A 26 -10.93 5.81 10.15
CA MET A 26 -9.91 6.32 9.22
C MET A 26 -9.21 7.56 9.79
N ALA A 27 -7.89 7.50 9.84
CA ALA A 27 -7.05 8.58 10.33
C ALA A 27 -6.98 9.74 9.31
N ASN A 28 -6.86 10.96 9.83
CA ASN A 28 -6.47 12.10 9.00
C ASN A 28 -4.98 11.96 8.66
N GLU A 29 -4.60 12.19 7.40
CA GLU A 29 -3.23 11.96 6.94
C GLU A 29 -2.72 13.15 6.11
N PRO A 30 -1.46 13.61 6.33
CA PRO A 30 -0.82 14.54 5.40
C PRO A 30 -0.55 13.85 4.06
N LEU A 31 -1.03 14.46 2.98
CA LEU A 31 -0.83 13.99 1.61
C LEU A 31 0.49 14.51 1.01
N GLY A 32 1.11 15.50 1.65
CA GLY A 32 2.36 16.12 1.23
C GLY A 32 2.18 17.58 0.82
N THR A 33 3.17 18.14 0.15
CA THR A 33 3.23 19.54 -0.28
C THR A 33 3.11 19.73 -1.79
N SER A 34 3.14 18.64 -2.58
CA SER A 34 2.90 18.67 -4.03
C SER A 34 1.46 18.29 -4.34
N TYR A 35 0.78 19.14 -5.12
CA TYR A 35 -0.61 18.92 -5.52
C TYR A 35 -0.74 17.70 -6.44
N GLU A 36 0.14 17.57 -7.43
CA GLU A 36 0.13 16.44 -8.38
C GLU A 36 0.31 15.10 -7.66
N VAL A 37 1.19 15.04 -6.66
CA VAL A 37 1.39 13.83 -5.86
C VAL A 37 0.19 13.58 -4.93
N ALA A 38 -0.38 14.64 -4.38
CA ALA A 38 -1.51 14.56 -3.46
C ALA A 38 -2.80 14.15 -4.16
N CYS A 39 -3.11 14.72 -5.33
CA CYS A 39 -4.43 14.65 -5.97
C CYS A 39 -4.37 14.25 -7.45
N GLY A 40 -3.21 13.98 -8.05
CA GLY A 40 -3.07 13.75 -9.49
C GLY A 40 -3.14 15.04 -10.31
N GLU A 41 -2.73 14.99 -11.58
CA GLU A 41 -2.79 16.15 -12.50
C GLU A 41 -4.23 16.65 -12.71
N ASP A 42 -5.21 15.74 -12.65
CA ASP A 42 -6.64 16.01 -12.83
C ASP A 42 -7.39 16.30 -11.52
N GLY A 43 -6.71 16.28 -10.37
CA GLY A 43 -7.33 16.44 -9.05
C GLY A 43 -8.17 15.24 -8.59
N LYS A 44 -8.23 14.15 -9.36
CA LYS A 44 -8.99 12.92 -9.07
C LYS A 44 -8.09 11.70 -8.86
N GLY A 45 -6.78 11.88 -8.87
CA GLY A 45 -5.76 10.85 -8.72
C GLY A 45 -4.91 11.01 -7.46
N GLY A 46 -3.65 10.57 -7.55
CA GLY A 46 -2.68 10.66 -6.47
C GLY A 46 -3.09 9.93 -5.20
N ARG A 47 -2.50 10.33 -4.06
CA ARG A 47 -2.77 9.73 -2.75
C ARG A 47 -4.19 10.00 -2.23
N ALA A 48 -4.81 11.10 -2.64
CA ALA A 48 -6.16 11.51 -2.23
C ALA A 48 -7.22 10.60 -2.82
N ALA A 49 -7.14 10.26 -4.11
CA ALA A 49 -8.08 9.37 -4.77
C ALA A 49 -8.24 8.04 -4.02
N THR A 50 -7.14 7.56 -3.47
CA THR A 50 -7.12 6.28 -2.78
C THR A 50 -7.69 6.34 -1.37
N LEU A 51 -7.47 7.44 -0.64
CA LEU A 51 -8.12 7.66 0.65
C LEU A 51 -9.61 7.96 0.48
N ASN A 52 -10.00 8.61 -0.62
CA ASN A 52 -11.41 8.78 -0.99
C ASN A 52 -12.06 7.42 -1.25
N ALA A 53 -11.43 6.54 -2.04
CA ALA A 53 -11.96 5.20 -2.31
C ALA A 53 -12.18 4.35 -1.04
N LEU A 54 -11.30 4.45 -0.03
CA LEU A 54 -11.51 3.81 1.27
C LEU A 54 -12.69 4.39 2.04
N PHE A 55 -12.81 5.71 1.98
CA PHE A 55 -13.89 6.39 2.66
C PHE A 55 -15.23 5.99 2.04
N ASP A 56 -15.28 5.92 0.71
CA ASP A 56 -16.45 5.44 -0.04
C ASP A 56 -16.77 3.99 0.33
N GLU A 57 -15.79 3.07 0.31
CA GLU A 57 -15.99 1.66 0.72
C GLU A 57 -16.51 1.53 2.16
N TRP A 58 -15.98 2.32 3.10
CA TRP A 58 -16.49 2.34 4.48
C TRP A 58 -17.91 2.88 4.55
N ASN A 59 -18.21 3.94 3.79
CA ASN A 59 -19.51 4.60 3.80
C ASN A 59 -20.58 3.70 3.15
N ASP A 60 -20.26 3.02 2.06
CA ASP A 60 -21.16 2.09 1.36
C ASP A 60 -21.46 0.87 2.24
N ARG A 61 -20.43 0.31 2.89
CA ARG A 61 -20.60 -0.76 3.89
C ARG A 61 -21.51 -0.34 5.03
N ARG A 62 -21.33 0.87 5.54
CA ARG A 62 -22.17 1.42 6.62
C ARG A 62 -23.63 1.59 6.16
N LYS A 63 -23.85 1.97 4.90
CA LYS A 63 -25.19 2.11 4.31
C LYS A 63 -25.85 0.78 3.95
N GLY A 64 -25.11 -0.34 4.05
CA GLY A 64 -25.61 -1.66 3.68
C GLY A 64 -25.74 -1.84 2.17
N GLU A 65 -25.06 -1.02 1.37
CA GLU A 65 -25.03 -1.17 -0.08
C GLU A 65 -24.24 -2.45 -0.44
N PRO A 66 -24.67 -3.23 -1.45
CA PRO A 66 -23.93 -4.39 -1.91
C PRO A 66 -22.55 -3.92 -2.38
N ILE A 67 -21.52 -4.27 -1.63
CA ILE A 67 -20.14 -4.08 -2.07
C ILE A 67 -19.98 -5.01 -3.26
N GLU A 68 -19.83 -4.48 -4.48
CA GLU A 68 -19.31 -5.26 -5.60
C GLU A 68 -17.88 -5.69 -5.24
N LEU A 69 -17.79 -6.79 -4.53
CA LEU A 69 -16.56 -7.40 -4.03
C LEU A 69 -15.88 -8.15 -5.18
N GLY A 70 -15.75 -7.52 -6.35
CA GLY A 70 -14.58 -7.79 -7.18
C GLY A 70 -13.37 -7.42 -6.34
N GLU A 71 -12.34 -8.26 -6.32
CA GLU A 71 -11.12 -8.15 -5.50
C GLU A 71 -10.34 -6.84 -5.75
N ILE A 72 -10.92 -5.70 -5.43
CA ILE A 72 -10.28 -4.41 -5.45
C ILE A 72 -9.36 -4.44 -4.24
N ALA A 73 -8.07 -4.54 -4.51
CA ALA A 73 -7.04 -4.47 -3.51
C ALA A 73 -7.27 -3.25 -2.59
N ARG A 74 -7.74 -3.50 -1.36
CA ARG A 74 -8.14 -2.48 -0.40
C ARG A 74 -6.95 -1.57 -0.12
N TYR A 75 -7.12 -0.25 -0.16
CA TYR A 75 -5.98 0.67 0.05
C TYR A 75 -5.24 0.38 1.35
N GLY A 76 -3.93 0.61 1.31
CA GLY A 76 -3.08 0.36 2.46
C GLY A 76 -2.86 -1.12 2.73
N THR A 77 -3.44 -2.03 1.95
CA THR A 77 -3.08 -3.45 1.99
C THR A 77 -1.86 -3.77 1.16
N ILE A 78 -1.30 -4.97 1.36
CA ILE A 78 -0.14 -5.45 0.61
C ILE A 78 -0.50 -5.69 -0.87
N ASP A 79 -1.71 -6.18 -1.18
CA ASP A 79 -2.19 -6.27 -2.57
C ASP A 79 -2.21 -4.89 -3.24
N TRP A 80 -2.70 -3.88 -2.51
CA TRP A 80 -2.76 -2.52 -3.02
C TRP A 80 -1.36 -1.96 -3.26
N LEU A 81 -0.43 -2.20 -2.33
CA LEU A 81 0.96 -1.77 -2.44
C LEU A 81 1.62 -2.28 -3.73
N PHE A 82 1.46 -3.57 -4.03
CA PHE A 82 2.04 -4.13 -5.25
C PHE A 82 1.32 -3.65 -6.51
N ARG A 83 0.00 -3.48 -6.47
CA ARG A 83 -0.75 -2.87 -7.58
C ARG A 83 -0.26 -1.46 -7.90
N GLN A 84 -0.01 -0.63 -6.89
CA GLN A 84 0.56 0.70 -7.09
C GLN A 84 2.00 0.66 -7.57
N TYR A 85 2.84 -0.23 -7.02
CA TYR A 85 4.21 -0.36 -7.50
C TYR A 85 4.28 -0.69 -9.00
N LYS A 86 3.31 -1.44 -9.54
CA LYS A 86 3.21 -1.74 -10.98
C LYS A 86 2.92 -0.52 -11.86
N THR A 87 2.40 0.59 -11.31
CA THR A 87 2.19 1.83 -12.05
C THR A 87 3.38 2.79 -11.98
N GLU A 88 4.32 2.57 -11.06
CA GLU A 88 5.50 3.42 -10.88
C GLU A 88 6.54 3.25 -12.00
N LYS A 89 7.24 4.35 -12.35
CA LYS A 89 8.38 4.33 -13.30
C LYS A 89 9.45 3.30 -12.93
N ALA A 90 9.62 3.06 -11.64
CA ALA A 90 10.55 2.06 -11.12
C ALA A 90 10.21 0.61 -11.52
N TYR A 91 8.97 0.35 -11.92
CA TYR A 91 8.52 -0.91 -12.53
C TYR A 91 8.39 -0.78 -14.04
N THR A 92 7.70 0.25 -14.54
CA THR A 92 7.38 0.38 -15.97
C THR A 92 8.62 0.66 -16.83
N GLU A 93 9.56 1.47 -16.35
CA GLU A 93 10.76 1.84 -17.12
C GLU A 93 11.99 1.03 -16.68
N LYS A 94 12.13 0.77 -15.36
CA LYS A 94 13.36 0.17 -14.80
C LYS A 94 13.35 -1.35 -14.66
N VAL A 95 12.21 -2.02 -14.88
CA VAL A 95 12.15 -3.49 -14.92
C VAL A 95 11.94 -3.92 -16.38
N SER A 96 12.92 -4.65 -16.91
CA SER A 96 12.88 -5.15 -18.28
C SER A 96 11.67 -6.07 -18.49
N LEU A 97 11.12 -6.08 -19.71
CA LEU A 97 9.98 -6.93 -20.06
C LEU A 97 10.23 -8.41 -19.74
N ARG A 98 11.45 -8.90 -19.96
CA ARG A 98 11.87 -10.27 -19.62
C ARG A 98 11.82 -10.57 -18.12
N SER A 99 12.07 -9.59 -17.27
CA SER A 99 12.12 -9.76 -15.81
C SER A 99 10.75 -9.57 -15.14
N ARG A 100 9.79 -8.90 -15.78
CA ARG A 100 8.46 -8.63 -15.20
C ARG A 100 7.72 -9.89 -14.75
N PRO A 101 7.68 -11.00 -15.52
CA PRO A 101 7.00 -12.22 -15.07
C PRO A 101 7.54 -12.78 -13.74
N ASP A 102 8.86 -12.74 -13.51
CA ASP A 102 9.43 -13.19 -12.23
C ASP A 102 9.07 -12.24 -11.08
N TYR A 103 9.04 -10.93 -11.33
CA TYR A 103 8.57 -9.95 -10.36
C TYR A 103 7.11 -10.20 -9.97
N GLU A 104 6.23 -10.38 -10.95
CA GLU A 104 4.80 -10.61 -10.71
C GLU A 104 4.57 -11.93 -9.96
N ARG A 105 5.28 -13.00 -10.34
CA ARG A 105 5.24 -14.28 -9.63
C ARG A 105 5.65 -14.12 -8.15
N ILE A 106 6.68 -13.32 -7.87
CA ILE A 106 7.14 -13.07 -6.50
C ILE A 106 6.10 -12.25 -5.71
N MET A 107 5.53 -11.19 -6.30
CA MET A 107 4.47 -10.40 -5.67
C MET A 107 3.27 -11.27 -5.32
N GLN A 108 2.81 -12.08 -6.28
CA GLN A 108 1.68 -12.98 -6.12
C GLN A 108 1.94 -13.98 -4.98
N MET A 109 3.13 -14.59 -4.97
CA MET A 109 3.52 -15.54 -3.91
C MET A 109 3.50 -14.90 -2.51
N ILE A 110 3.95 -13.65 -2.39
CA ILE A 110 3.87 -12.92 -1.13
C ILE A 110 2.42 -12.69 -0.74
N CYS A 111 1.58 -12.20 -1.66
CA CYS A 111 0.18 -11.93 -1.41
C CYS A 111 -0.62 -13.19 -1.03
N ASP A 112 -0.33 -14.32 -1.68
CA ASP A 112 -1.00 -15.60 -1.49
C ASP A 112 -0.52 -16.35 -0.26
N THR A 113 0.56 -15.91 0.37
CA THR A 113 1.03 -16.51 1.61
C THR A 113 -0.07 -16.40 2.67
N VAL A 114 -0.54 -17.54 3.18
CA VAL A 114 -1.55 -17.59 4.24
C VAL A 114 -0.89 -17.80 5.59
N GLY A 115 -1.21 -16.90 6.55
CA GLY A 115 -0.73 -17.01 7.93
C GLY A 115 -1.58 -17.97 8.78
N LYS A 116 -1.20 -18.15 10.06
CA LYS A 116 -1.94 -19.02 11.01
C LYS A 116 -3.42 -18.67 11.17
N SER A 117 -3.79 -17.41 10.94
CA SER A 117 -5.18 -16.93 11.04
C SER A 117 -6.04 -17.28 9.82
N GLY A 118 -5.52 -18.03 8.83
CA GLY A 118 -6.23 -18.32 7.57
C GLY A 118 -6.32 -17.14 6.59
N ARG A 119 -5.93 -15.94 7.01
CA ARG A 119 -5.93 -14.73 6.18
C ARG A 119 -4.69 -14.65 5.30
N ARG A 120 -4.89 -14.36 4.00
CA ARG A 120 -3.84 -14.02 3.04
C ARG A 120 -3.05 -12.79 3.50
N VAL A 121 -1.75 -12.79 3.24
CA VAL A 121 -0.87 -11.64 3.49
C VAL A 121 -1.28 -10.45 2.65
N GLY A 122 -1.64 -10.66 1.38
CA GLY A 122 -2.09 -9.60 0.46
C GLY A 122 -3.21 -8.73 1.05
N ALA A 123 -4.16 -9.36 1.74
CA ALA A 123 -5.30 -8.69 2.36
C ALA A 123 -4.97 -7.95 3.66
N ARG A 124 -3.76 -8.06 4.22
CA ARG A 124 -3.37 -7.38 5.47
C ARG A 124 -3.03 -5.92 5.23
N GLN A 125 -3.32 -5.06 6.21
CA GLN A 125 -2.87 -3.67 6.19
C GLN A 125 -1.36 -3.61 6.35
N ILE A 126 -0.70 -2.79 5.53
CA ILE A 126 0.74 -2.53 5.58
C ILE A 126 1.15 -2.04 6.98
N ARG A 127 0.31 -1.22 7.63
CA ARG A 127 0.55 -0.69 8.98
C ARG A 127 0.56 -1.78 10.07
N GLU A 128 -0.13 -2.89 9.84
CA GLU A 128 -0.17 -4.03 10.77
C GLU A 128 1.05 -4.96 10.59
N LEU A 129 1.83 -4.78 9.52
CA LEU A 129 2.96 -5.63 9.21
C LEU A 129 4.17 -5.27 10.09
N THR A 130 4.30 -5.99 11.21
CA THR A 130 5.46 -5.88 12.10
C THR A 130 6.70 -6.59 11.52
N PRO A 131 7.92 -6.24 11.96
CA PRO A 131 9.15 -6.94 11.56
C PRO A 131 9.05 -8.45 11.81
N ARG A 132 8.57 -8.86 12.99
CA ARG A 132 8.34 -10.28 13.32
C ARG A 132 7.33 -10.97 12.40
N ALA A 133 6.34 -10.24 11.88
CA ALA A 133 5.43 -10.78 10.90
C ALA A 133 6.11 -10.97 9.53
N ALA A 134 7.00 -10.05 9.14
CA ALA A 134 7.80 -10.17 7.93
C ALA A 134 8.76 -11.38 8.00
N ASP A 135 9.41 -11.61 9.14
CA ASP A 135 10.28 -12.79 9.35
C ASP A 135 9.50 -14.09 9.16
N LYS A 136 8.29 -14.18 9.74
CA LYS A 136 7.42 -15.37 9.58
C LYS A 136 6.96 -15.58 8.14
N ILE A 137 6.74 -14.52 7.37
CA ILE A 137 6.41 -14.62 5.94
C ILE A 137 7.63 -15.14 5.17
N TYR A 138 8.82 -14.60 5.46
CA TYR A 138 10.06 -15.04 4.87
C TYR A 138 10.30 -16.55 5.11
N ASP A 139 10.21 -16.99 6.37
CA ASP A 139 10.36 -18.39 6.75
C ASP A 139 9.40 -19.30 5.98
N ARG A 140 8.15 -18.86 5.82
CA ARG A 140 7.14 -19.64 5.11
C ARG A 140 7.42 -19.73 3.60
N ILE A 141 8.00 -18.68 3.02
CA ILE A 141 8.35 -18.66 1.59
C ILE A 141 9.59 -19.50 1.29
N ILE A 142 10.59 -19.52 2.18
CA ILE A 142 11.81 -20.32 1.97
C ILE A 142 11.57 -21.80 2.24
N ASN A 143 10.68 -22.16 3.17
CA ASN A 143 10.34 -23.55 3.50
C ASN A 143 9.25 -24.08 2.54
N GLY A 144 9.63 -24.26 1.27
CA GLY A 144 8.75 -24.81 0.24
C GLY A 144 8.63 -26.34 0.30
N PRO A 145 7.71 -26.93 -0.49
CA PRO A 145 7.48 -28.39 -0.49
C PRO A 145 8.69 -29.20 -0.96
N ASN A 146 9.59 -28.59 -1.74
CA ASN A 146 10.78 -29.24 -2.30
C ASN A 146 12.06 -28.84 -1.54
N GLY A 147 11.94 -28.45 -0.27
CA GLY A 147 13.05 -28.01 0.57
C GLY A 147 13.28 -26.50 0.58
N VAL A 148 14.41 -26.10 1.18
CA VAL A 148 14.74 -24.70 1.48
C VAL A 148 15.13 -23.93 0.23
N ARG A 149 14.52 -22.75 0.01
CA ARG A 149 14.67 -21.91 -1.20
C ARG A 149 15.31 -20.55 -0.90
N LEU A 150 16.56 -20.52 -0.43
CA LEU A 150 17.24 -19.28 0.00
C LEU A 150 17.32 -18.21 -1.10
N ARG A 151 17.65 -18.60 -2.34
CA ARG A 151 17.70 -17.68 -3.49
C ARG A 151 16.34 -17.03 -3.79
N GLN A 152 15.23 -17.73 -3.54
CA GLN A 152 13.90 -17.15 -3.66
C GLN A 152 13.65 -16.13 -2.55
N GLY A 153 14.07 -16.45 -1.32
CA GLY A 153 14.04 -15.52 -0.18
C GLY A 153 14.80 -14.22 -0.47
N GLU A 154 16.01 -14.29 -1.04
CA GLU A 154 16.78 -13.10 -1.43
C GLU A 154 16.02 -12.20 -2.41
N LYS A 155 15.39 -12.80 -3.43
CA LYS A 155 14.60 -12.04 -4.41
C LYS A 155 13.39 -11.36 -3.75
N VAL A 156 12.69 -12.07 -2.87
CA VAL A 156 11.55 -11.54 -2.11
C VAL A 156 11.97 -10.34 -1.27
N VAL A 157 13.02 -10.48 -0.47
CA VAL A 157 13.52 -9.40 0.40
C VAL A 157 14.00 -8.22 -0.45
N GLY A 158 14.73 -8.48 -1.53
CA GLY A 158 15.19 -7.45 -2.47
C GLY A 158 14.04 -6.66 -3.08
N LEU A 159 13.00 -7.35 -3.54
CA LEU A 159 11.79 -6.72 -4.09
C LEU A 159 11.06 -5.91 -3.03
N CYS A 160 10.75 -6.49 -1.87
CA CYS A 160 10.04 -5.82 -0.79
C CYS A 160 10.78 -4.56 -0.32
N ARG A 161 12.12 -4.62 -0.18
CA ARG A 161 12.94 -3.47 0.17
C ARG A 161 12.85 -2.36 -0.89
N LYS A 162 12.90 -2.72 -2.18
CA LYS A 162 12.76 -1.76 -3.29
C LYS A 162 11.38 -1.10 -3.25
N VAL A 163 10.32 -1.89 -3.16
CA VAL A 163 8.93 -1.41 -3.11
C VAL A 163 8.73 -0.49 -1.91
N TRP A 164 9.17 -0.90 -0.72
CA TRP A 164 9.07 -0.10 0.50
C TRP A 164 9.73 1.26 0.38
N ARG A 165 10.94 1.30 -0.19
CA ARG A 165 11.70 2.55 -0.37
C ARG A 165 10.98 3.52 -1.32
N ILE A 166 10.37 3.02 -2.39
CA ILE A 166 9.68 3.85 -3.40
C ILE A 166 8.35 4.35 -2.86
N MET A 167 7.60 3.47 -2.21
CA MET A 167 6.24 3.74 -1.78
C MET A 167 6.17 4.51 -0.44
N ARG A 168 7.26 4.55 0.32
CA ARG A 168 7.34 5.39 1.52
C ARG A 168 7.58 6.86 1.09
N PRO A 169 6.77 7.82 1.55
CA PRO A 169 7.09 9.23 1.34
C PRO A 169 8.48 9.54 1.90
N PRO A 170 9.27 10.42 1.26
CA PRO A 170 10.51 10.88 1.83
C PRO A 170 10.21 11.39 3.24
N ALA A 171 10.86 10.78 4.24
CA ALA A 171 10.91 11.39 5.56
C ALA A 171 11.42 12.81 5.33
N SER A 172 10.66 13.82 5.79
CA SER A 172 11.15 15.20 5.84
C SER A 172 12.54 15.13 6.45
N ARG A 173 13.58 15.38 5.62
CA ARG A 173 14.94 15.50 6.12
C ARG A 173 14.85 16.56 7.22
N PRO A 174 15.23 16.26 8.47
CA PRO A 174 15.40 17.33 9.43
C PRO A 174 16.44 18.26 8.81
N VAL A 175 16.03 19.50 8.55
CA VAL A 175 16.93 20.59 8.19
C VAL A 175 17.91 20.68 9.35
N ARG A 176 19.18 20.34 9.09
CA ARG A 176 20.29 20.67 9.98
C ARG A 176 20.68 22.11 9.72
#